data_AF-A0A5B0PLF5-F1
#
_entry.id   AF-A0A5B0PLF5-F1
#
_cell.length_a   1.000
_cell.length_b   1.000
_cell.length_c   1.000
_cell.angle_alpha   90.00
_cell.angle_beta   90.00
_cell.angle_gamma   90.00
#
_symmetry.space_group_name_H-M   'P 1'
#
loop_
_entity.id
_entity.type
_entity.pdbx_description
1 polymer ?
#
loop_
_entity_poly.entity_id
_entity_poly.type
_entity_poly.pdbx_seq_one_letter_code
_entity_poly.pdbx_strand_id
1 'polypeptide(L)'
;MTRLTATLLLATFAFASVIPNISAGIVIGETLPCTHYTQANTESATCGDRPNVVCSQKCTGGVVVDGCSSVQLPLVPLTRQTCTISFTQTSTSNSSCVNGQGSFTCSGVPTGQAS
;
A
#
# COMPACT_ATOMS: atom_id res chain seq x y z
N MET A 1 -74.55 -9.54 36.87
CA MET A 1 -73.55 -8.62 37.44
C MET A 1 -72.37 -9.51 37.84
N THR A 2 -71.15 -9.46 37.32
CA THR A 2 -70.39 -8.39 36.65
C THR A 2 -69.22 -9.11 35.94
N ARG A 3 -68.92 -8.77 34.68
CA ARG A 3 -67.74 -9.28 33.96
C ARG A 3 -66.51 -8.49 34.40
N LEU A 4 -65.46 -9.17 34.86
CA LEU A 4 -64.15 -8.55 35.10
C LEU A 4 -63.29 -8.74 33.86
N THR A 5 -63.15 -7.66 33.12
CA THR A 5 -62.33 -7.49 31.92
C THR A 5 -60.84 -7.50 32.27
N ALA A 6 -60.07 -8.38 31.64
CA ALA A 6 -58.61 -8.36 31.70
C ALA A 6 -58.08 -7.27 30.76
N THR A 7 -57.54 -6.18 31.34
CA THR A 7 -56.92 -5.08 30.60
C THR A 7 -55.49 -5.47 30.24
N LEU A 8 -55.26 -5.87 28.99
CA LEU A 8 -53.93 -6.14 28.44
C LEU A 8 -53.32 -4.81 27.94
N LEU A 9 -52.45 -4.19 28.75
CA LEU A 9 -51.68 -3.01 28.34
C LEU A 9 -50.50 -3.44 27.46
N LEU A 10 -50.67 -3.29 26.14
CA LEU A 10 -49.58 -3.40 25.16
C LEU A 10 -48.73 -2.13 25.21
N ALA A 11 -47.57 -2.21 25.85
CA ALA A 11 -46.55 -1.16 25.78
C ALA A 11 -45.80 -1.25 24.44
N THR A 12 -46.11 -0.36 23.51
CA THR A 12 -45.36 -0.21 22.26
C THR A 12 -44.07 0.58 22.53
N PHE A 13 -42.94 -0.12 22.60
CA PHE A 13 -41.62 0.51 22.61
C PHE A 13 -41.31 1.06 21.22
N ALA A 14 -41.43 2.37 21.04
CA ALA A 14 -40.95 3.06 19.85
C ALA A 14 -39.42 3.14 19.91
N PHE A 15 -38.73 2.24 19.21
CA PHE A 15 -37.29 2.33 19.00
C PHE A 15 -37.02 3.48 18.02
N ALA A 16 -36.68 4.66 18.54
CA ALA A 16 -36.08 5.71 17.74
C ALA A 16 -34.68 5.24 17.32
N SER A 17 -34.56 4.72 16.09
CA SER A 17 -33.29 4.40 15.48
C SER A 17 -32.54 5.69 15.20
N VAL A 18 -31.64 6.05 16.13
CA VAL A 18 -30.64 7.09 15.90
C VAL A 18 -29.73 6.56 14.80
N ILE A 19 -29.87 7.07 13.57
CA ILE A 19 -28.95 6.77 12.49
C ILE A 19 -27.67 7.55 12.81
N PRO A 20 -26.54 6.90 13.19
CA PRO A 20 -25.29 7.62 13.26
C PRO A 20 -24.96 8.04 11.83
N ASN A 21 -24.99 9.36 11.58
CA ASN A 21 -24.44 9.95 10.38
C ASN A 21 -22.94 9.66 10.42
N ILE A 22 -22.52 8.55 9.80
CA ILE A 22 -21.13 8.29 9.51
C ILE A 22 -20.72 9.34 8.47
N SER A 23 -20.24 10.48 8.96
CA SER A 23 -19.39 11.35 8.15
C SER A 23 -18.16 10.52 7.83
N ALA A 24 -18.21 9.80 6.72
CA ALA A 24 -17.05 9.21 6.09
C ALA A 24 -16.20 10.38 5.63
N GLY A 25 -15.43 10.94 6.58
CA GLY A 25 -14.36 11.85 6.27
C GLY A 25 -13.49 11.15 5.25
N ILE A 26 -13.43 11.72 4.06
CA ILE A 26 -12.50 11.29 3.02
C ILE A 26 -11.13 11.53 3.64
N VAL A 27 -10.54 10.47 4.20
CA VAL A 27 -9.13 10.50 4.59
C VAL A 27 -8.39 10.57 3.28
N ILE A 28 -8.08 11.80 2.84
CA ILE A 28 -7.13 12.04 1.77
C ILE A 28 -5.80 11.54 2.36
N GLY A 29 -5.51 10.26 2.12
CA GLY A 29 -4.27 9.65 2.58
C GLY A 29 -3.11 10.41 1.97
N GLU A 30 -2.16 10.86 2.79
CA GLU A 30 -0.94 11.46 2.27
C GLU A 30 -0.17 10.41 1.45
N THR A 31 0.09 10.75 0.18
CA THR A 31 0.93 9.94 -0.70
C THR A 31 2.39 10.16 -0.30
N LEU A 32 2.93 9.23 0.50
CA LEU A 32 4.32 9.30 0.95
C LEU A 32 5.27 8.70 -0.11
N PRO A 33 6.35 9.39 -0.48
CA PRO A 33 7.34 8.84 -1.41
C PRO A 33 8.13 7.70 -0.75
N CYS A 34 8.22 6.55 -1.43
CA CYS A 34 8.94 5.38 -0.95
C CYS A 34 10.31 5.24 -1.63
N THR A 35 11.38 5.54 -0.91
CA THR A 35 12.77 5.29 -1.37
C THR A 35 13.21 3.85 -1.15
N HIS A 36 12.46 3.09 -0.35
CA HIS A 36 12.59 1.66 -0.17
C HIS A 36 11.21 1.04 -0.19
N TYR A 37 11.01 -0.03 -0.94
CA TYR A 37 9.75 -0.76 -0.92
C TYR A 37 9.93 -2.21 -1.34
N THR A 38 9.02 -3.05 -0.87
CA THR A 38 8.96 -4.45 -1.24
C THR A 38 7.53 -4.85 -1.54
N GLN A 39 7.37 -5.85 -2.41
CA GLN A 39 6.07 -6.39 -2.81
C GLN A 39 5.11 -5.31 -3.34
N ALA A 40 5.63 -4.31 -4.06
CA ALA A 40 4.82 -3.29 -4.72
C ALA A 40 3.73 -3.93 -5.60
N ASN A 41 2.61 -3.23 -5.77
CA ASN A 41 1.40 -3.71 -6.45
C ASN A 41 0.69 -4.90 -5.75
N THR A 42 1.03 -5.22 -4.50
CA THR A 42 0.32 -6.24 -3.69
C THR A 42 -0.27 -5.66 -2.41
N GLU A 43 -1.17 -6.39 -1.76
CA GLU A 43 -1.72 -6.01 -0.44
C GLU A 43 -0.67 -6.09 0.68
N SER A 44 0.46 -6.72 0.41
CA SER A 44 1.59 -6.84 1.33
C SER A 44 2.70 -5.82 1.03
N ALA A 45 2.40 -4.80 0.21
CA ALA A 45 3.36 -3.76 -0.16
C ALA A 45 3.77 -2.94 1.06
N THR A 46 5.07 -2.84 1.28
CA THR A 46 5.66 -2.05 2.37
C THR A 46 6.46 -0.89 1.81
N CYS A 47 6.44 0.24 2.52
CA CYS A 47 7.15 1.46 2.16
C CYS A 47 8.04 1.94 3.32
N GLY A 48 9.35 2.04 3.04
CA GLY A 48 10.36 2.53 3.98
C GLY A 48 10.70 1.58 5.13
N ASP A 49 11.40 2.11 6.14
CA ASP A 49 11.75 1.41 7.39
C ASP A 49 10.57 1.27 8.37
N ARG A 50 9.35 1.63 7.95
CA ARG A 50 8.15 1.57 8.79
C ARG A 50 7.36 0.31 8.44
N PRO A 51 7.63 -0.83 9.10
CA PRO A 51 6.95 -2.10 8.79
C PRO A 51 5.42 -2.04 8.98
N ASN A 52 4.92 -1.04 9.70
CA ASN A 52 3.49 -0.84 9.95
C ASN A 52 2.80 0.09 8.94
N VAL A 53 3.56 0.66 7.98
CA VAL A 53 3.00 1.45 6.88
C VAL A 53 2.85 0.52 5.68
N VAL A 54 1.72 -0.17 5.65
CA VAL A 54 1.25 -0.88 4.45
C VAL A 54 0.68 0.19 3.52
N CYS A 55 1.17 0.24 2.28
CA CYS A 55 0.59 1.11 1.28
C CYS A 55 -0.88 0.73 1.11
N SER A 56 -1.80 1.58 1.57
CA SER A 56 -3.23 1.26 1.64
C SER A 56 -3.84 1.00 0.26
N GLN A 57 -3.16 1.43 -0.80
CA GLN A 57 -3.55 1.24 -2.20
C GLN A 57 -2.59 0.35 -2.99
N LYS A 58 -1.74 -0.46 -2.31
CA LYS A 58 -0.66 -1.25 -2.92
C LYS A 58 0.37 -0.32 -3.57
N CYS A 59 1.58 -0.14 -3.01
CA CYS A 59 2.51 0.89 -3.53
C CYS A 59 2.65 0.71 -5.05
N THR A 60 2.25 1.71 -5.81
CA THR A 60 2.20 1.69 -7.28
C THR A 60 3.30 2.57 -7.85
N GLY A 61 3.65 2.35 -9.11
CA GLY A 61 4.75 3.05 -9.77
C GLY A 61 6.07 2.27 -9.70
N GLY A 62 7.19 2.98 -9.70
CA GLY A 62 8.49 2.35 -9.72
C GLY A 62 9.64 3.33 -9.84
N VAL A 63 10.80 2.90 -9.36
CA VAL A 63 12.05 3.66 -9.47
C VAL A 63 12.74 3.26 -10.76
N VAL A 64 13.23 4.25 -11.51
CA VAL A 64 14.02 4.05 -12.73
C VAL A 64 15.49 4.31 -12.41
N VAL A 65 16.35 3.38 -12.74
CA VAL A 65 17.79 3.46 -12.47
C VAL A 65 18.59 2.87 -13.63
N ASP A 66 19.72 3.50 -13.92
CA ASP A 66 20.68 3.07 -14.94
C ASP A 66 21.81 2.20 -14.36
N GLY A 67 22.60 1.58 -15.23
CA GLY A 67 23.77 0.83 -14.81
C GLY A 67 23.43 -0.46 -14.07
N CYS A 68 22.34 -1.13 -14.45
CA CYS A 68 21.89 -2.35 -13.79
C CYS A 68 22.48 -3.60 -14.43
N SER A 69 23.10 -4.45 -13.60
CA SER A 69 23.56 -5.79 -13.95
C SER A 69 22.63 -6.83 -13.35
N SER A 70 22.26 -7.84 -14.14
CA SER A 70 21.42 -8.95 -13.69
C SER A 70 22.19 -9.82 -12.70
N VAL A 71 21.57 -10.15 -11.56
CA VAL A 71 22.17 -11.05 -10.58
C VAL A 71 22.35 -12.46 -11.15
N GLN A 72 21.43 -12.91 -12.01
CA GLN A 72 21.51 -14.22 -12.67
C GLN A 72 22.45 -14.24 -13.88
N LEU A 73 22.58 -13.12 -14.60
CA LEU A 73 23.36 -13.03 -15.84
C LEU A 73 24.28 -11.79 -15.82
N PRO A 74 25.33 -11.78 -14.98
CA PRO A 74 26.12 -10.58 -14.71
C PRO A 74 27.02 -10.15 -15.88
N LEU A 75 27.26 -11.03 -16.85
CA LEU A 75 28.08 -10.77 -18.05
C LEU A 75 27.33 -10.03 -19.17
N VAL A 76 26.02 -9.83 -19.01
CA VAL A 76 25.19 -9.08 -19.97
C VAL A 76 25.45 -7.58 -19.78
N PRO A 77 25.38 -6.77 -20.85
CA PRO A 77 25.54 -5.32 -20.74
C PRO A 77 24.62 -4.70 -19.68
N LEU A 78 25.13 -3.64 -19.06
CA LEU A 78 24.39 -2.85 -18.10
C LEU A 78 23.16 -2.21 -18.78
N THR A 79 22.01 -2.25 -18.11
CA THR A 79 20.74 -1.78 -18.67
C THR A 79 20.09 -0.74 -17.77
N ARG A 80 19.15 0.02 -18.34
CA ARG A 80 18.18 0.81 -17.56
C ARG A 80 17.07 -0.11 -17.08
N GLN A 81 16.73 -0.04 -15.80
CA GLN A 81 15.66 -0.83 -15.20
C GLN A 81 14.62 0.07 -14.55
N THR A 82 13.36 -0.34 -14.67
CA THR A 82 12.26 0.18 -13.85
C THR A 82 11.94 -0.87 -12.79
N CYS A 83 12.21 -0.56 -11.53
CA CYS A 83 11.99 -1.41 -10.38
C CYS A 83 10.51 -1.30 -10.00
N THR A 84 9.71 -2.31 -10.33
CA THR A 84 8.25 -2.27 -10.11
C THR A 84 7.80 -3.18 -8.97
N ILE A 85 8.70 -4.02 -8.44
CA ILE A 85 8.39 -4.99 -7.39
C ILE A 85 9.08 -4.61 -6.08
N SER A 86 10.38 -4.33 -6.14
CA SER A 86 11.12 -3.82 -4.98
C SER A 86 12.28 -2.94 -5.41
N PHE A 87 12.63 -2.00 -4.53
CA PHE A 87 13.77 -1.14 -4.69
C PHE A 87 14.37 -0.84 -3.31
N THR A 88 15.69 -0.87 -3.24
CA THR A 88 16.45 -0.52 -2.03
C THR A 88 17.67 0.29 -2.45
N GLN A 89 17.74 1.54 -1.99
CA GLN A 89 18.92 2.37 -2.20
C GLN A 89 19.95 2.13 -1.09
N THR A 90 21.15 1.65 -1.43
CA THR A 90 22.22 1.39 -0.45
C THR A 90 23.23 2.52 -0.36
N SER A 91 23.36 3.33 -1.42
CA SER A 91 24.08 4.61 -1.42
C SER A 91 23.50 5.56 -2.46
N THR A 92 24.09 6.74 -2.64
CA THR A 92 23.64 7.74 -3.64
C THR A 92 23.50 7.17 -5.06
N SER A 93 24.33 6.19 -5.42
CA SER A 93 24.33 5.56 -6.75
C SER A 93 24.16 4.04 -6.72
N ASN A 94 24.32 3.38 -5.58
CA ASN A 94 24.16 1.92 -5.51
C ASN A 94 22.75 1.56 -5.05
N SER A 95 22.14 0.60 -5.72
CA SER A 95 20.81 0.12 -5.38
C SER A 95 20.57 -1.32 -5.82
N SER A 96 19.60 -1.94 -5.17
CA SER A 96 19.01 -3.22 -5.57
C SER A 96 17.64 -2.98 -6.18
N CYS A 97 17.37 -3.61 -7.30
CA CYS A 97 16.16 -3.41 -8.11
C CYS A 97 15.54 -4.77 -8.45
N VAL A 98 14.22 -4.90 -8.28
CA VAL A 98 13.47 -6.08 -8.73
C VAL A 98 12.28 -5.65 -9.57
N ASN A 99 12.10 -6.32 -10.69
CA ASN A 99 10.94 -6.18 -11.57
C ASN A 99 10.57 -7.54 -12.19
N GLY A 100 9.64 -7.53 -13.14
CA GLY A 100 9.16 -8.75 -13.80
C GLY A 100 10.23 -9.52 -14.60
N GLN A 101 11.39 -8.91 -14.89
CA GLN A 101 12.51 -9.56 -15.58
C GLN A 101 13.48 -10.25 -14.62
N GLY A 102 13.49 -9.86 -13.34
CA GLY A 102 14.35 -10.44 -12.31
C GLY A 102 14.93 -9.43 -11.34
N SER A 103 16.08 -9.79 -10.78
CA SER A 103 16.80 -9.01 -9.77
C SER A 103 18.08 -8.43 -10.34
N PHE A 104 18.36 -7.17 -9.98
CA PHE A 104 19.48 -6.40 -10.50
C PHE A 104 20.20 -5.64 -9.40
N THR A 105 21.51 -5.51 -9.57
CA THR A 105 22.36 -4.56 -8.84
C THR A 105 22.66 -3.38 -9.75
N CYS A 106 22.39 -2.16 -9.31
CA CYS A 106 22.49 -0.96 -10.13
C CYS A 106 23.45 0.06 -9.53
N SER A 107 24.13 0.82 -10.39
CA SER A 107 25.13 1.84 -10.02
C SER A 107 24.80 3.27 -10.50
N GLY A 108 23.56 3.52 -10.94
CA GLY A 108 23.06 4.83 -11.36
C GLY A 108 22.31 5.60 -10.27
N VAL A 109 22.11 6.90 -10.49
CA VAL A 109 21.25 7.73 -9.63
C VAL A 109 19.79 7.35 -9.88
N PRO A 110 19.04 6.89 -8.86
CA PRO A 110 17.64 6.53 -9.04
C PRO A 110 16.76 7.76 -9.25
N THR A 111 15.71 7.60 -10.06
CA THR A 111 14.69 8.61 -10.33
C THR A 111 13.29 7.98 -10.26
N GLY A 112 12.25 8.79 -10.10
CA GLY A 112 10.90 8.29 -9.87
C GLY A 112 10.67 7.81 -8.44
N GLN A 113 9.49 7.24 -8.19
CA GLN A 113 9.04 6.85 -6.84
C GLN A 113 7.92 5.82 -6.93
N ALA A 114 7.75 5.06 -5.84
CA ALA A 114 6.53 4.30 -5.58
C ALA A 114 5.74 4.98 -4.47
N SER A 115 4.41 4.78 -4.49
CA SER A 115 3.46 5.35 -3.53
C SER A 115 2.16 4.58 -3.43
#